data_AF-G4RNE6-F1
#
_entry.id   AF-G4RNE6-F1
#
_cell.length_a   1.000
_cell.length_b   1.000
_cell.length_c   1.000
_cell.angle_alpha   90.00
_cell.angle_beta   90.00
_cell.angle_gamma   90.00
#
_symmetry.space_group_name_H-M   'P 1'
#
loop_
_entity.id
_entity.type
_entity.pdbx_description
1 polymer ?
#
loop_
_entity_poly.entity_id
_entity_poly.type
_entity_poly.pdbx_seq_one_letter_code
_entity_poly.pdbx_strand_id
1 'polypeptide(L)'
;MSSEKLDKLIELLQQEKTQQALLEIVEKIDVVKDLVDALFEFKRSGILDDLLQAVAALRFITEGLLTKDFMERISKLQEVALIAGTNLSADSSKVDCITNAIATADGSKPIGLWGLLNALGDPEIQRGLGYLMSVLKKIGSCPHIT
;
A
#
# COMPACT_ATOMS: atom_id res chain seq x y z
N MET A 1 -22.47 22.41 -26.50
CA MET A 1 -21.58 21.53 -25.71
C MET A 1 -21.40 20.14 -26.31
N SER A 2 -22.38 19.57 -27.02
CA SER A 2 -22.24 18.22 -27.65
C SER A 2 -21.49 18.22 -28.99
N SER A 3 -21.54 19.31 -29.78
CA SER A 3 -20.85 19.35 -31.09
C SER A 3 -19.33 19.51 -30.95
N GLU A 4 -18.86 20.37 -30.03
CA GLU A 4 -17.41 20.60 -29.82
C GLU A 4 -16.65 19.32 -29.38
N LYS A 5 -17.31 18.45 -28.60
CA LYS A 5 -16.76 17.14 -28.25
C LYS A 5 -16.71 16.19 -29.45
N LEU A 6 -17.69 16.30 -30.36
CA LEU A 6 -17.76 15.52 -31.59
C LEU A 6 -16.67 15.95 -32.58
N ASP A 7 -16.45 17.26 -32.73
CA ASP A 7 -15.42 17.84 -33.58
C ASP A 7 -14.01 17.46 -33.08
N LYS A 8 -13.77 17.55 -31.76
CA LYS A 8 -12.53 17.06 -31.13
C LYS A 8 -12.34 15.55 -31.29
N LEU A 9 -13.42 14.77 -31.27
CA LEU A 9 -13.35 13.32 -31.52
C LEU A 9 -12.92 13.04 -32.96
N ILE A 10 -13.47 13.76 -33.93
CA ILE A 10 -13.14 13.63 -35.36
C ILE A 10 -11.69 14.01 -35.62
N GLU A 11 -11.21 15.07 -34.97
CA GLU A 11 -9.81 15.52 -35.04
C GLU A 11 -8.83 14.50 -34.41
N LEU A 12 -9.22 13.87 -33.30
CA LEU A 12 -8.45 12.80 -32.66
C LEU A 12 -8.48 11.51 -33.50
N LEU A 13 -9.59 11.18 -34.16
CA LEU A 13 -9.72 9.99 -35.02
C LEU A 13 -8.94 10.11 -36.34
N GLN A 14 -8.57 11.33 -36.76
CA GLN A 14 -7.74 11.57 -37.94
C GLN A 14 -6.24 11.34 -37.71
N GLN A 15 -5.79 11.12 -36.46
CA GLN A 15 -4.39 10.77 -36.21
C GLN A 15 -4.18 9.26 -36.38
N GLU A 16 -3.19 8.84 -37.19
CA GLU A 16 -2.88 7.42 -37.45
C GLU A 16 -2.64 6.60 -36.15
N LYS A 17 -2.07 7.25 -35.12
CA LYS A 17 -1.84 6.63 -33.80
C LYS A 17 -3.15 6.24 -33.09
N THR A 18 -4.22 7.01 -33.28
CA THR A 18 -5.51 6.75 -32.65
C THR A 18 -6.21 5.59 -33.35
N GLN A 19 -6.05 5.45 -34.67
CA GLN A 19 -6.60 4.32 -35.41
C GLN A 19 -5.92 2.99 -35.04
N GLN A 20 -4.60 2.99 -34.83
CA GLN A 20 -3.87 1.81 -34.35
C GLN A 20 -4.26 1.43 -32.91
N ALA A 21 -4.38 2.42 -32.02
CA ALA A 21 -4.84 2.19 -30.65
C ALA A 21 -6.30 1.68 -30.61
N LEU A 22 -7.17 2.19 -31.49
CA LEU A 22 -8.53 1.68 -31.62
C LEU A 22 -8.56 0.24 -32.16
N LEU A 23 -7.69 -0.11 -33.11
CA LEU A 23 -7.56 -1.48 -33.61
C LEU A 23 -7.10 -2.44 -32.50
N GLU A 24 -6.09 -2.08 -31.71
CA GLU A 24 -5.63 -2.90 -30.57
C GLU A 24 -6.71 -3.04 -29.48
N ILE A 25 -7.49 -1.98 -29.23
CA ILE A 25 -8.60 -2.00 -28.27
C ILE A 25 -9.76 -2.84 -28.80
N VAL A 26 -10.08 -2.76 -30.10
CA VAL A 26 -11.11 -3.56 -30.75
C VAL A 26 -10.73 -5.04 -30.79
N GLU A 27 -9.44 -5.34 -31.02
CA GLU A 27 -8.90 -6.70 -30.98
C GLU A 27 -8.91 -7.28 -29.56
N LYS A 28 -8.90 -6.42 -28.54
CA LYS A 28 -8.97 -6.79 -27.12
C LYS A 28 -10.28 -6.37 -26.46
N ILE A 29 -11.33 -6.16 -27.24
CA ILE A 29 -12.58 -5.55 -26.74
C ILE A 29 -13.27 -6.44 -25.71
N ASP A 30 -13.10 -7.76 -25.81
CA ASP A 30 -13.55 -8.73 -24.83
C ASP A 30 -12.81 -8.57 -23.49
N VAL A 31 -11.49 -8.35 -23.51
CA VAL A 31 -10.69 -8.09 -22.30
C VAL A 31 -11.09 -6.77 -21.64
N VAL A 32 -11.35 -5.75 -22.46
CA VAL A 32 -11.83 -4.45 -21.96
C VAL A 32 -13.22 -4.59 -21.36
N LYS A 33 -14.11 -5.35 -21.99
CA LYS A 33 -15.44 -5.64 -21.48
C LYS A 33 -15.37 -6.41 -20.16
N ASP A 34 -14.55 -7.45 -20.08
CA ASP A 34 -14.36 -8.24 -18.85
C ASP A 34 -13.79 -7.38 -17.71
N LEU A 35 -12.85 -6.48 -18.01
CA LEU A 35 -12.32 -5.52 -17.04
C LEU A 35 -13.40 -4.52 -16.57
N VAL A 36 -14.22 -4.03 -17.49
CA VAL A 36 -15.32 -3.10 -17.17
C VAL A 36 -16.39 -3.81 -16.34
N ASP A 37 -16.74 -5.04 -16.70
CA ASP A 37 -17.73 -5.86 -15.97
C ASP A 37 -17.19 -6.20 -14.57
N ALA A 38 -15.92 -6.59 -14.45
CA ALA A 38 -15.28 -6.82 -13.15
C ALA A 38 -15.25 -5.54 -12.29
N LEU A 39 -14.92 -4.38 -12.88
CA LEU A 39 -14.97 -3.09 -12.18
C LEU A 39 -16.40 -2.73 -11.74
N PHE A 40 -17.40 -3.07 -12.55
CA PHE A 40 -18.80 -2.88 -12.21
C PHE A 40 -19.25 -3.82 -11.09
N GLU A 41 -18.77 -5.07 -11.09
CA GLU A 41 -19.04 -6.06 -10.05
C GLU A 41 -18.39 -5.67 -8.72
N PHE A 42 -17.16 -5.15 -8.76
CA PHE A 42 -16.47 -4.57 -7.60
C PHE A 42 -17.18 -3.34 -7.02
N LYS A 43 -17.73 -2.48 -7.89
CA LYS A 43 -18.55 -1.34 -7.45
C LYS A 43 -19.89 -1.79 -6.88
N ARG A 44 -20.52 -2.80 -7.49
CA ARG A 44 -21.84 -3.31 -7.08
C ARG A 44 -21.79 -4.13 -5.78
N SER A 45 -20.67 -4.79 -5.52
CA SER A 45 -20.44 -5.57 -4.30
C SER A 45 -20.11 -4.73 -3.06
N GLY A 46 -19.96 -3.40 -3.20
CA GLY A 46 -19.57 -2.51 -2.09
C GLY A 46 -18.08 -2.59 -1.71
N ILE A 47 -17.32 -3.49 -2.34
CA ILE A 47 -15.88 -3.65 -2.10
C ILE A 47 -15.12 -2.36 -2.45
N LEU A 48 -15.63 -1.55 -3.39
CA LEU A 48 -15.02 -0.25 -3.70
C LEU A 48 -15.05 0.72 -2.50
N ASP A 49 -16.12 0.69 -1.70
CA ASP A 49 -16.21 1.50 -0.47
C ASP A 49 -15.28 0.95 0.62
N ASP A 50 -15.15 -0.38 0.73
CA ASP A 50 -14.17 -1.02 1.63
C ASP A 50 -12.73 -0.71 1.19
N LEU A 51 -12.46 -0.69 -0.11
CA LEU A 51 -11.16 -0.33 -0.67
C LEU A 51 -10.85 1.15 -0.43
N LEU A 52 -11.84 2.03 -0.58
CA LEU A 52 -11.70 3.46 -0.27
C LEU A 52 -11.44 3.67 1.22
N GLN A 53 -12.12 2.94 2.10
CA GLN A 53 -11.85 2.95 3.54
C GLN A 53 -10.47 2.40 3.86
N ALA A 54 -10.03 1.32 3.21
CA ALA A 54 -8.69 0.77 3.38
C ALA A 54 -7.61 1.75 2.90
N VAL A 55 -7.83 2.43 1.77
CA VAL A 55 -6.95 3.49 1.26
C VAL A 55 -6.92 4.69 2.20
N ALA A 56 -8.06 5.08 2.77
CA ALA A 56 -8.15 6.16 3.75
C ALA A 56 -7.41 5.80 5.06
N ALA A 57 -7.59 4.58 5.56
CA ALA A 57 -6.89 4.06 6.72
C ALA A 57 -5.37 3.97 6.46
N LEU A 58 -4.96 3.49 5.29
CA LEU A 58 -3.57 3.42 4.89
C LEU A 58 -2.96 4.82 4.79
N ARG A 59 -3.69 5.79 4.21
CA ARG A 59 -3.27 7.18 4.10
C ARG A 59 -3.10 7.82 5.48
N PHE A 60 -4.05 7.58 6.39
CA PHE A 60 -3.97 8.01 7.79
C PHE A 60 -2.77 7.38 8.51
N ILE A 61 -2.47 6.11 8.26
CA ILE A 61 -1.28 5.45 8.80
C ILE A 61 -0.02 6.09 8.22
N THR A 62 0.08 6.30 6.90
CA THR A 62 1.28 6.87 6.27
C THR A 62 1.50 8.34 6.62
N GLU A 63 0.45 9.15 6.69
CA GLU A 63 0.54 10.57 7.06
C GLU A 63 0.69 10.72 8.59
N GLY A 64 -0.01 9.87 9.36
CA GLY A 64 0.04 9.85 10.82
C GLY A 64 1.35 9.32 11.39
N LEU A 65 1.99 8.32 10.75
CA LEU A 65 3.31 7.80 11.16
C LEU A 65 4.40 8.87 11.13
N LEU A 66 4.27 9.87 10.24
CA LEU A 66 5.23 10.97 10.08
C LEU A 66 4.92 12.17 10.99
N THR A 67 3.89 12.07 11.83
CA THR A 67 3.47 13.17 12.72
C THR A 67 4.09 13.02 14.12
N LYS A 68 4.37 14.13 14.80
CA LYS A 68 4.91 14.15 16.18
C LYS A 68 4.09 13.30 17.17
N ASP A 69 2.78 13.20 16.95
CA ASP A 69 1.89 12.33 17.72
C ASP A 69 2.23 10.85 17.65
N PHE A 70 2.80 10.35 16.55
CA PHE A 70 3.26 8.96 16.44
C PHE A 70 4.51 8.72 17.27
N MET A 71 5.48 9.65 17.25
CA MET A 71 6.65 9.59 18.14
C MET A 71 6.26 9.62 19.62
N GLU A 72 5.26 10.43 19.99
CA GLU A 72 4.75 10.48 21.36
C GLU A 72 3.98 9.19 21.75
N ARG A 73 3.33 8.53 20.79
CA ARG A 73 2.70 7.21 21.03
C ARG A 73 3.73 6.10 21.15
N ILE A 74 4.82 6.16 20.38
CA ILE A 74 5.96 5.25 20.53
C ILE A 74 6.65 5.44 21.89
N SER A 75 6.83 6.68 22.36
CA SER A 75 7.42 6.90 23.69
C SER A 75 6.53 6.36 24.81
N LYS A 76 5.20 6.44 24.66
CA LYS A 76 4.24 5.79 25.58
C LYS A 76 4.29 4.26 25.49
N LEU A 77 4.52 3.69 24.31
CA LEU A 77 4.77 2.24 24.16
C LEU A 77 6.08 1.81 24.85
N GLN A 78 7.08 2.68 24.91
CA GLN A 78 8.32 2.44 25.65
C GLN A 78 8.09 2.36 27.16
N GLU A 79 7.16 3.16 27.68
CA GLU A 79 6.73 3.10 29.08
C GLU A 79 5.97 1.80 29.39
N VAL A 80 5.09 1.37 28.48
CA VAL A 80 4.40 0.06 28.57
C VAL A 80 5.40 -1.11 28.44
N ALA A 81 6.43 -0.97 27.59
CA ALA A 81 7.48 -1.96 27.42
C ALA A 81 8.34 -2.14 28.69
N LEU A 82 8.61 -1.04 29.40
CA LEU A 82 9.28 -1.06 30.70
C LEU A 82 8.42 -1.75 31.77
N ILE A 83 7.11 -1.49 31.79
CA ILE A 83 6.16 -2.12 32.72
C ILE A 83 5.97 -3.62 32.39
N ALA A 84 6.01 -3.99 31.11
CA ALA A 84 5.87 -5.36 30.63
C ALA A 84 7.17 -6.19 30.74
N GLY A 85 8.25 -5.64 31.31
CA GLY A 85 9.55 -6.33 31.45
C GLY A 85 10.26 -6.61 30.11
N THR A 86 9.83 -5.96 29.03
CA THR A 86 10.52 -6.04 27.75
C THR A 86 11.68 -5.05 27.77
N ASN A 87 12.90 -5.57 27.71
CA ASN A 87 14.16 -4.84 27.77
C ASN A 87 14.44 -4.01 26.51
N LEU A 88 13.44 -3.29 25.97
CA LEU A 88 13.64 -2.38 24.85
C LEU A 88 14.57 -1.21 25.25
N SER A 89 14.59 -0.88 26.55
CA SER A 89 15.45 0.16 27.14
C SER A 89 16.79 -0.34 27.69
N ALA A 90 17.05 -1.66 27.70
CA ALA A 90 18.29 -2.20 28.29
C ALA A 90 19.49 -2.16 27.32
N ASP A 91 19.23 -1.96 26.02
CA ASP A 91 20.24 -2.02 24.97
C ASP A 91 20.04 -0.83 24.04
N SER A 92 20.55 0.34 24.45
CA SER A 92 20.48 1.59 23.69
C SER A 92 21.03 1.43 22.28
N SER A 93 21.99 0.52 22.09
CA SER A 93 22.59 0.23 20.78
C SER A 93 21.60 -0.37 19.78
N LYS A 94 20.59 -1.14 20.24
CA LYS A 94 19.51 -1.64 19.35
C LYS A 94 18.56 -0.53 18.93
N VAL A 95 18.28 0.41 19.84
CA VAL A 95 17.43 1.58 19.55
C VAL A 95 18.15 2.52 18.60
N ASP A 96 19.45 2.75 18.77
CA ASP A 96 20.29 3.53 17.86
C ASP A 96 20.33 2.90 16.45
N CYS A 97 20.46 1.57 16.38
CA CYS A 97 20.44 0.86 15.10
C CYS A 97 19.11 1.05 14.35
N ILE A 98 17.98 0.92 15.04
CA ILE A 98 16.65 1.13 14.45
C ILE A 98 16.48 2.60 14.02
N THR A 99 16.90 3.54 14.86
CA THR A 99 16.79 4.98 14.59
C THR A 99 17.62 5.38 13.37
N ASN A 100 18.86 4.87 13.27
CA ASN A 100 19.71 5.11 12.12
C ASN A 100 19.15 4.46 10.84
N ALA A 101 18.61 3.23 10.94
CA ALA A 101 17.98 2.56 9.81
C ALA A 101 16.79 3.37 9.26
N ILE A 102 15.94 3.93 10.13
CA ILE A 102 14.81 4.79 9.75
C ILE A 102 15.32 6.08 9.08
N ALA A 103 16.31 6.74 9.69
CA ALA A 103 16.90 7.96 9.13
C ALA A 103 17.50 7.75 7.73
N THR A 104 18.05 6.56 7.46
CA THR A 104 18.57 6.21 6.13
C THR A 104 17.48 5.78 5.13
N ALA A 105 16.29 5.38 5.61
CA ALA A 105 15.20 4.89 4.79
C ALA A 105 14.35 6.01 4.16
N ASP A 106 14.36 7.23 4.73
CA ASP A 106 13.61 8.41 4.23
C ASP A 106 14.04 8.86 2.81
N GLY A 107 15.16 8.33 2.28
CA GLY A 107 15.63 8.57 0.91
C GLY A 107 15.27 7.47 -0.10
N SER A 108 14.46 6.47 0.26
CA SER A 108 14.20 5.31 -0.59
C SER A 108 13.35 5.65 -1.82
N LYS A 109 13.83 5.27 -3.01
CA LYS A 109 13.10 5.44 -4.27
C LYS A 109 11.80 4.60 -4.27
N PRO A 110 10.71 5.10 -4.87
CA PRO A 110 9.49 4.31 -5.01
C PRO A 110 9.79 3.05 -5.82
N ILE A 111 9.52 1.89 -5.23
CA ILE A 111 9.65 0.59 -5.89
C ILE A 111 8.38 0.29 -6.69
N GLY A 112 8.54 -0.07 -7.96
CA GLY A 112 7.42 -0.54 -8.79
C GLY A 112 6.93 -1.93 -8.37
N LEU A 113 5.83 -2.41 -8.96
CA LEU A 113 5.24 -3.72 -8.62
C LEU A 113 6.24 -4.89 -8.73
N TRP A 114 7.09 -4.88 -9.76
CA TRP A 114 8.17 -5.86 -9.93
C TRP A 114 9.26 -5.74 -8.87
N GLY A 115 9.59 -4.50 -8.46
CA GLY A 115 10.55 -4.26 -7.39
C GLY A 115 10.05 -4.74 -6.04
N LEU A 116 8.75 -4.56 -5.77
CA LEU A 116 8.09 -5.09 -4.58
C LEU A 116 8.13 -6.62 -4.54
N LEU A 117 7.75 -7.27 -5.64
CA LEU A 117 7.80 -8.73 -5.76
C LEU A 117 9.21 -9.27 -5.54
N ASN A 118 10.22 -8.58 -6.08
CA ASN A 118 11.61 -8.94 -5.89
C ASN A 118 12.07 -8.71 -4.43
N ALA A 119 11.61 -7.63 -3.79
CA ALA A 119 11.88 -7.35 -2.39
C ALA A 119 11.24 -8.41 -1.45
N LEU A 120 10.05 -8.91 -1.77
CA LEU A 120 9.45 -10.03 -1.03
C LEU A 120 10.22 -11.35 -1.21
N GLY A 121 10.98 -11.48 -2.30
CA GLY A 121 11.90 -12.58 -2.53
C GLY A 121 13.21 -12.48 -1.73
N ASP A 122 13.50 -11.32 -1.14
CA ASP A 122 14.75 -11.09 -0.43
C ASP A 122 14.79 -11.87 0.90
N PRO A 123 15.89 -12.62 1.19
CA PRO A 123 15.97 -13.46 2.37
C PRO A 123 16.00 -12.68 3.69
N GLU A 124 16.39 -11.40 3.71
CA GLU A 124 16.32 -10.54 4.90
C GLU A 124 14.88 -10.09 5.17
N ILE A 125 14.15 -9.70 4.11
CA ILE A 125 12.73 -9.32 4.21
C ILE A 125 11.86 -10.51 4.62
N GLN A 126 12.11 -11.70 4.07
CA GLN A 126 11.39 -12.92 4.44
C GLN A 126 11.59 -13.29 5.91
N ARG A 127 12.81 -13.12 6.44
CA ARG A 127 13.09 -13.33 7.87
C ARG A 127 12.30 -12.37 8.75
N GLY A 128 12.29 -11.08 8.40
CA GLY A 128 11.50 -10.07 9.12
C GLY A 128 9.99 -10.35 9.07
N LEU A 129 9.46 -10.66 7.89
CA LEU A 129 8.04 -10.97 7.69
C LEU A 129 7.63 -12.25 8.46
N GLY A 130 8.48 -13.28 8.47
CA GLY A 130 8.25 -14.50 9.23
C GLY A 130 8.18 -14.27 10.74
N TYR A 131 9.04 -13.40 11.28
CA TYR A 131 8.96 -12.96 12.67
C TYR A 131 7.65 -12.22 12.95
N LEU A 132 7.29 -11.25 12.10
CA LEU A 132 6.05 -10.48 12.23
C LEU A 132 4.81 -11.39 12.22
N MET A 133 4.74 -12.34 11.29
CA MET A 133 3.64 -13.30 11.18
C MET A 133 3.53 -14.17 12.44
N SER A 134 4.66 -14.54 13.03
CA SER A 134 4.70 -15.31 14.29
C SER A 134 4.17 -14.50 15.47
N VAL A 135 4.49 -13.21 15.53
CA VAL A 135 3.94 -12.28 16.54
C VAL A 135 2.44 -12.11 16.35
N LEU A 136 1.99 -11.82 15.13
CA LEU A 136 0.57 -11.67 14.79
C LEU A 136 -0.23 -12.93 15.15
N LYS A 137 0.32 -14.12 14.84
CA LYS A 137 -0.30 -15.40 15.23
C LYS A 137 -0.48 -15.53 16.74
N LYS A 138 0.52 -15.11 17.53
CA LYS A 138 0.42 -15.12 19.00
C LYS A 138 -0.61 -14.11 19.51
N ILE A 139 -0.66 -12.90 18.93
CA ILE A 139 -1.66 -11.88 19.28
C ILE A 139 -3.07 -12.38 18.99
N GLY A 140 -3.29 -12.96 17.80
CA GLY A 140 -4.59 -13.56 17.44
C GLY A 140 -4.96 -14.80 18.26
N SER A 141 -3.99 -15.42 18.93
CA SER A 141 -4.24 -16.52 19.88
C SER A 141 -4.53 -16.03 21.29
N CYS A 142 -4.42 -14.72 21.57
CA CYS A 142 -4.80 -14.14 22.85
C CYS A 142 -6.33 -14.00 22.91
N PRO A 143 -7.02 -14.70 23.84
CA PRO A 143 -8.48 -14.80 23.89
C PRO A 143 -9.22 -13.51 24.32
N HIS A 144 -8.55 -12.36 24.34
CA HIS A 144 -9.09 -11.07 24.78
C HIS A 144 -8.96 -9.95 23.74
N ILE A 145 -8.52 -10.26 22.52
CA ILE A 145 -8.31 -9.28 21.43
C ILE A 145 -9.22 -9.54 20.22
N THR A 146 -9.90 -10.69 20.17
CA THR A 146 -11.01 -11.01 19.25
C THR A 146 -12.31 -11.16 20.03
#